data_AF-A0A177B7S3-F1
#
_entry.id   AF-A0A177B7S3-F1
#
_cell.length_a   1.000
_cell.length_b   1.000
_cell.length_c   1.000
_cell.angle_alpha   90.00
_cell.angle_beta   90.00
_cell.angle_gamma   90.00
#
_symmetry.space_group_name_H-M   'P 1'
#
loop_
_entity.id
_entity.type
_entity.pdbx_description
1 polymer ?
#
loop_
_entity_poly.entity_id
_entity_poly.type
_entity_poly.pdbx_seq_one_letter_code
_entity_poly.pdbx_strand_id
1 'polypeptide(L)'
;MFLDKIKSNVDQNSRKKKKKIDIEEEKLTQINNQLNWTKMKSMFLIGIVFTILLRIFGNKFSGKIIAKLTFIPFSFIQGVSHRGLEGNDMTDCSFFFFYIMCTMFLKQVCFNCYQRKV
;
A
#
# COMPACT_ATOMS: atom_id res chain seq x y z
N MET A 1 -53.01 6.19 27.05
CA MET A 1 -52.70 4.86 27.62
C MET A 1 -52.26 3.83 26.57
N PHE A 2 -53.05 3.51 25.54
CA PHE A 2 -52.61 2.57 24.49
C PHE A 2 -51.52 3.15 23.58
N LEU A 3 -51.64 4.42 23.17
CA LEU A 3 -50.64 5.10 22.32
C LEU A 3 -49.26 5.19 23.00
N ASP A 4 -49.21 5.41 24.32
CA ASP A 4 -47.97 5.47 25.10
C ASP A 4 -47.25 4.12 25.16
N LYS A 5 -48.03 3.02 25.15
CA LYS A 5 -47.50 1.66 25.14
C LYS A 5 -46.94 1.24 23.77
N ILE A 6 -47.50 1.78 22.69
CA ILE A 6 -46.97 1.59 21.33
C ILE A 6 -45.68 2.40 21.14
N LYS A 7 -45.69 3.69 21.54
CA LYS A 7 -44.52 4.56 21.42
C LYS A 7 -43.32 4.05 22.24
N SER A 8 -43.56 3.61 23.47
CA SER A 8 -42.50 2.99 24.29
C SER A 8 -41.95 1.70 23.70
N ASN A 9 -42.77 0.84 23.08
CA ASN A 9 -42.28 -0.37 22.39
C ASN A 9 -41.40 -0.06 21.18
N VAL A 10 -41.79 0.94 20.38
CA VAL A 10 -41.03 1.39 19.21
C VAL A 10 -39.67 1.97 19.63
N ASP A 11 -39.63 2.80 20.67
CA ASP A 11 -38.38 3.35 21.24
C ASP A 11 -37.46 2.29 21.86
N GLN A 12 -38.04 1.25 22.46
CA GLN A 12 -37.26 0.12 22.99
C GLN A 12 -36.66 -0.71 21.86
N ASN A 13 -37.40 -0.94 20.77
CA ASN A 13 -36.88 -1.67 19.60
C ASN A 13 -35.83 -0.88 18.82
N SER A 14 -35.97 0.45 18.69
CA SER A 14 -34.97 1.30 18.05
C SER A 14 -33.66 1.34 18.84
N ARG A 15 -33.73 1.45 20.18
CA ARG A 15 -32.56 1.35 21.07
C ARG A 15 -31.88 -0.02 20.99
N LYS A 16 -32.65 -1.12 20.93
CA LYS A 16 -32.09 -2.47 20.77
C LYS A 16 -31.39 -2.64 19.42
N LYS A 17 -31.93 -2.10 18.32
CA LYS A 17 -31.27 -2.12 17.02
C LYS A 17 -29.98 -1.30 17.01
N LYS A 18 -30.00 -0.08 17.57
CA LYS A 18 -28.82 0.78 17.68
C LYS A 18 -27.68 0.11 18.46
N LYS A 19 -28.00 -0.48 19.63
CA LYS A 19 -27.02 -1.25 20.42
C LYS A 19 -26.42 -2.44 19.65
N LYS A 20 -27.20 -3.12 18.80
CA LYS A 20 -26.67 -4.23 17.99
C LYS A 20 -25.71 -3.73 16.89
N ILE A 21 -26.03 -2.59 16.28
CA ILE A 21 -25.18 -1.93 15.28
C ILE A 21 -23.86 -1.47 15.91
N ASP A 22 -23.92 -0.82 17.08
CA ASP A 22 -22.73 -0.36 17.80
C ASP A 22 -21.79 -1.55 18.14
N ILE A 23 -22.34 -2.69 18.56
CA ILE A 23 -21.58 -3.92 18.84
C ILE A 23 -20.94 -4.50 17.55
N GLU A 24 -21.62 -4.39 16.41
CA GLU A 24 -21.08 -4.86 15.12
C GLU A 24 -19.97 -3.93 14.60
N GLU A 25 -20.12 -2.62 14.77
CA GLU A 25 -19.09 -1.62 14.44
C GLU A 25 -17.83 -1.80 15.31
N GLU A 26 -17.97 -2.10 16.60
CA GLU A 26 -16.85 -2.40 17.48
C GLU A 26 -16.10 -3.66 17.02
N LYS A 27 -16.82 -4.73 16.66
CA LYS A 27 -16.22 -5.96 16.11
C LYS A 27 -15.51 -5.70 14.79
N LEU A 28 -16.12 -4.94 13.88
CA LEU A 28 -15.52 -4.55 12.61
C LEU A 28 -14.24 -3.74 12.83
N THR A 29 -14.25 -2.82 13.78
CA THR A 29 -13.09 -1.98 14.13
C THR A 29 -11.96 -2.84 14.71
N GLN A 30 -12.27 -3.79 15.59
CA GLN A 30 -11.29 -4.72 16.15
C GLN A 30 -10.66 -5.60 15.07
N ILE A 31 -11.46 -6.19 14.19
CA ILE A 31 -10.98 -7.00 13.06
C ILE A 31 -10.13 -6.15 12.11
N ASN A 32 -10.59 -4.94 11.75
CA ASN A 32 -9.84 -4.02 10.90
C ASN A 32 -8.49 -3.63 11.50
N ASN A 33 -8.43 -3.41 12.82
CA ASN A 33 -7.18 -3.12 13.51
C ASN A 33 -6.23 -4.33 13.51
N GLN A 34 -6.73 -5.55 13.70
CA GLN A 34 -5.93 -6.77 13.60
C GLN A 34 -5.39 -7.01 12.18
N LEU A 35 -6.21 -6.74 11.16
CA LEU A 35 -5.81 -6.80 9.75
C LEU A 35 -4.71 -5.77 9.45
N ASN A 36 -4.88 -4.52 9.91
CA ASN A 36 -3.89 -3.47 9.73
C ASN A 36 -2.57 -3.79 10.41
N TRP A 37 -2.61 -4.31 11.64
CA TRP A 37 -1.41 -4.71 12.38
C TRP A 37 -0.62 -5.80 11.64
N THR A 38 -1.32 -6.79 11.09
CA THR A 38 -0.70 -7.89 10.33
C THR A 38 -0.11 -7.39 9.00
N LYS A 39 -0.81 -6.49 8.32
CA LYS A 39 -0.35 -5.82 7.09
C LYS A 39 0.90 -4.98 7.33
N MET A 40 0.93 -4.21 8.43
CA MET A 40 2.06 -3.36 8.80
C MET A 40 3.31 -4.19 9.10
N LYS A 41 3.18 -5.29 9.86
CA LYS A 41 4.31 -6.21 10.13
C LYS A 41 4.90 -6.79 8.84
N SER A 42 4.04 -7.23 7.92
CA SER A 42 4.46 -7.78 6.63
C SER A 42 5.15 -6.72 5.76
N MET A 43 4.58 -5.51 5.68
CA MET A 43 5.17 -4.39 4.92
C MET A 43 6.54 -3.97 5.49
N PHE A 44 6.72 -4.04 6.79
CA PHE A 44 7.99 -3.73 7.43
C PHE A 44 9.09 -4.74 7.06
N LEU A 45 8.81 -6.04 7.14
CA LEU A 45 9.78 -7.08 6.76
C LEU A 45 10.21 -6.94 5.30
N ILE A 46 9.25 -6.71 4.41
CA ILE A 46 9.50 -6.45 2.99
C ILE A 46 10.38 -5.20 2.80
N GLY A 47 10.15 -4.14 3.58
CA GLY A 47 10.98 -2.93 3.56
C GLY A 47 12.44 -3.19 3.96
N ILE A 48 12.69 -4.05 4.95
CA ILE A 48 14.05 -4.42 5.37
C ILE A 48 14.77 -5.16 4.25
N VAL A 49 14.13 -6.18 3.66
CA VAL A 49 14.70 -6.95 2.55
C VAL A 49 15.04 -6.02 1.39
N PHE A 50 14.13 -5.11 1.05
CA PHE A 50 14.34 -4.13 0.00
C PHE A 50 15.46 -3.14 0.30
N THR A 51 15.63 -2.73 1.56
CA THR A 51 16.73 -1.83 1.95
C THR A 51 18.10 -2.51 1.76
N ILE A 52 18.21 -3.79 2.12
CA ILE A 52 19.43 -4.57 1.92
C ILE A 52 19.73 -4.74 0.43
N LEU A 53 18.72 -5.13 -0.36
CA LEU A 53 18.86 -5.28 -1.82
C LEU A 53 19.26 -3.97 -2.49
N LEU A 54 18.66 -2.85 -2.10
CA LEU A 54 18.98 -1.53 -2.61
C LEU A 54 20.45 -1.17 -2.36
N ARG A 55 20.98 -1.51 -1.19
CA ARG A 55 22.38 -1.25 -0.83
C ARG A 55 23.36 -2.08 -1.66
N ILE A 56 23.06 -3.37 -1.85
CA ILE A 56 23.90 -4.28 -2.66
C ILE A 56 23.89 -3.84 -4.13
N PHE A 57 22.71 -3.58 -4.68
CA PHE A 57 22.58 -3.16 -6.08
C PHE A 57 23.08 -1.73 -6.32
N GLY A 58 22.92 -0.84 -5.35
CA GLY A 58 23.47 0.52 -5.42
C GLY A 58 24.98 0.52 -5.56
N ASN A 59 25.70 -0.35 -4.84
CA ASN A 59 27.14 -0.50 -5.00
C ASN A 59 27.52 -1.18 -6.34
N LYS A 60 26.78 -2.23 -6.73
CA LYS A 60 27.12 -3.04 -7.92
C LYS A 60 26.83 -2.35 -9.26
N PHE A 61 25.82 -1.48 -9.31
CA PHE A 61 25.34 -0.86 -10.55
C PHE A 61 25.57 0.66 -10.59
N SER A 62 26.44 1.20 -9.73
CA SER A 62 26.82 2.61 -9.76
C SER A 62 27.43 2.96 -11.14
N GLY A 63 26.94 4.04 -11.76
CA GLY A 63 27.44 4.54 -13.05
C GLY A 63 27.03 3.74 -14.29
N LYS A 64 26.26 2.64 -14.15
CA LYS A 64 25.86 1.80 -15.29
C LYS A 64 24.45 2.12 -15.79
N ILE A 65 24.36 2.49 -17.07
CA ILE A 65 23.08 2.68 -17.78
C ILE A 65 22.45 1.30 -18.05
N ILE A 66 21.17 1.13 -17.71
CA ILE A 66 20.46 -0.15 -17.83
C ILE A 66 19.40 -0.13 -18.93
N ALA A 67 18.70 0.98 -19.09
CA ALA A 67 17.83 1.17 -20.24
C ALA A 67 17.80 2.63 -20.67
N LYS A 68 17.41 2.84 -21.93
CA LYS A 68 17.13 4.14 -22.51
C LYS A 68 15.64 4.23 -22.78
N LEU A 69 14.98 5.23 -22.19
CA LEU A 69 13.56 5.47 -22.40
C LEU A 69 13.37 6.24 -23.71
N THR A 70 12.28 5.95 -24.41
CA THR A 70 11.89 6.65 -25.64
C THR A 70 11.27 8.04 -25.39
N PHE A 71 11.08 8.40 -24.12
CA PHE A 71 10.55 9.69 -23.68
C PHE A 71 11.41 10.23 -22.53
N ILE A 72 11.44 11.55 -22.40
CA ILE A 72 12.08 12.20 -21.25
C ILE A 72 11.09 12.15 -20.09
N PRO A 73 11.42 11.49 -18.96
CA PRO A 73 10.51 11.42 -17.82
C PRO A 73 10.22 12.82 -17.27
N PHE A 74 9.01 13.02 -16.73
CA PHE A 74 8.64 14.26 -16.05
C PHE A 74 9.66 14.64 -14.97
N SER A 75 9.92 15.93 -14.78
CA SER A 75 11.03 16.44 -13.95
C SER A 75 11.04 15.92 -12.51
N PHE A 76 9.88 15.58 -11.94
CA PHE A 76 9.79 14.98 -10.61
C PHE A 76 10.42 13.58 -10.53
N ILE A 77 10.31 12.80 -11.60
CA ILE A 77 10.76 11.40 -11.69
C ILE A 77 12.21 11.32 -12.21
N GLN A 78 12.66 12.38 -12.87
CA GLN A 78 14.00 12.51 -13.43
C GLN A 78 15.11 12.36 -12.37
N GLY A 79 14.93 12.96 -11.19
CA GLY A 79 15.89 12.83 -10.08
C GLY A 79 16.03 11.39 -9.55
N VAL A 80 14.99 10.57 -9.68
CA VAL A 80 15.03 9.14 -9.33
C VAL A 80 15.57 8.30 -10.49
N SER A 81 15.24 8.68 -11.73
CA SER A 81 15.68 7.99 -12.95
C SER A 81 17.19 8.08 -13.13
N HIS A 82 17.78 9.24 -12.86
CA HIS A 82 19.22 9.52 -13.02
C HIS A 82 20.06 9.24 -11.78
N ARG A 83 19.45 8.79 -10.67
CA ARG A 83 20.18 8.60 -9.42
C ARG A 83 21.30 7.57 -9.58
N GLY A 84 22.55 8.02 -9.39
CA GLY A 84 23.74 7.18 -9.51
C GLY A 84 24.27 6.99 -10.94
N LEU A 85 23.79 7.79 -11.90
CA LEU A 85 24.35 7.89 -13.26
C LEU A 85 25.10 9.22 -13.41
N GLU A 86 26.26 9.18 -14.08
CA GLU A 86 27.08 10.38 -14.36
C GLU A 86 26.81 10.97 -15.75
N GLY A 87 25.89 10.39 -16.51
CA GLY A 87 25.52 10.83 -17.86
C GLY A 87 24.57 12.03 -17.87
N ASN A 88 24.73 12.90 -18.88
CA ASN A 88 23.88 14.08 -19.10
C ASN A 88 22.59 13.78 -19.89
N ASP A 89 22.46 12.57 -20.44
CA ASP A 89 21.31 12.15 -21.25
C ASP A 89 20.11 11.82 -20.37
N MET A 90 19.11 12.72 -20.35
CA MET A 90 17.92 12.60 -19.51
C MET A 90 16.96 11.47 -19.89
N THR A 91 17.26 10.74 -20.96
CA THR A 91 16.57 9.51 -21.39
C THR A 91 17.11 8.26 -20.72
N ASP A 92 18.28 8.33 -20.09
CA ASP A 92 18.95 7.18 -19.50
C ASP A 92 18.37 6.85 -18.12
N CYS A 93 18.26 5.56 -17.82
CA CYS A 93 17.62 5.09 -16.61
C CYS A 93 18.55 4.21 -15.78
N SER A 94 18.62 4.53 -14.48
CA SER A 94 19.34 3.77 -13.47
C SER A 94 18.60 2.50 -13.06
N PHE A 95 19.32 1.60 -12.38
CA PHE A 95 18.72 0.41 -11.76
C PHE A 95 17.65 0.77 -10.73
N PHE A 96 17.85 1.89 -10.01
CA PHE A 96 16.97 2.34 -8.94
C PHE A 96 15.54 2.59 -9.43
N PHE A 97 15.39 3.18 -10.60
CA PHE A 97 14.08 3.45 -11.17
C PHE A 97 13.36 2.17 -11.60
N PHE A 98 14.04 1.27 -12.31
CA PHE A 98 13.48 -0.06 -12.64
C PHE A 98 13.07 -0.82 -11.39
N TYR A 99 13.89 -0.76 -10.35
CA TYR A 99 13.59 -1.40 -9.07
C TYR A 99 12.32 -0.85 -8.41
N ILE A 100 12.16 0.47 -8.37
CA ILE A 100 10.95 1.11 -7.80
C ILE A 100 9.71 0.75 -8.64
N MET A 101 9.82 0.80 -9.98
CA MET A 101 8.74 0.42 -10.88
C MET A 101 8.33 -1.04 -10.70
N CYS A 102 9.30 -1.95 -10.64
CA CYS A 102 9.05 -3.38 -10.46
C CYS A 102 8.45 -3.67 -9.08
N THR A 103 8.94 -3.02 -8.01
CA THR A 103 8.40 -3.24 -6.65
C THR A 103 6.96 -2.75 -6.51
N MET A 104 6.60 -1.62 -7.13
CA MET A 104 5.22 -1.13 -7.15
C MET A 104 4.30 -2.03 -7.97
N PHE A 105 4.77 -2.52 -9.12
CA PHE A 105 4.01 -3.45 -9.96
C PHE A 105 3.80 -4.80 -9.26
N LEU A 106 4.87 -5.40 -8.73
CA LEU A 106 4.83 -6.68 -8.03
C LEU A 106 3.96 -6.62 -6.78
N LYS A 107 4.01 -5.52 -6.00
CA LYS A 107 3.14 -5.34 -4.83
C LYS A 107 1.67 -5.34 -5.23
N GLN A 108 1.30 -4.61 -6.28
CA GLN A 108 -0.08 -4.50 -6.74
C GLN A 108 -0.59 -5.83 -7.30
N VAL A 109 0.21 -6.48 -8.16
CA VAL A 109 -0.15 -7.76 -8.78
C VAL A 109 -0.23 -8.87 -7.74
N CYS A 110 0.74 -8.97 -6.83
CA CYS A 110 0.75 -10.00 -5.80
C CYS A 110 -0.40 -9.81 -4.80
N PHE A 111 -0.72 -8.56 -4.42
CA PHE A 111 -1.90 -8.27 -3.60
C PHE A 111 -3.19 -8.72 -4.29
N ASN A 112 -3.36 -8.39 -5.58
CA ASN A 112 -4.54 -8.81 -6.35
C ASN A 112 -4.61 -10.33 -6.53
N CYS A 113 -3.50 -11.01 -6.80
CA CYS A 113 -3.46 -12.46 -6.93
C CYS A 113 -3.74 -13.18 -5.60
N TYR A 114 -3.27 -12.63 -4.48
CA TYR A 114 -3.59 -13.16 -3.15
C TYR A 114 -5.08 -13.01 -2.83
N GLN A 115 -5.67 -11.84 -3.07
CA GLN A 115 -7.10 -11.60 -2.87
C GLN A 115 -7.99 -12.44 -3.80
N ARG A 116 -7.51 -12.79 -5.00
CA ARG A 116 -8.24 -13.62 -5.97
C ARG A 116 -8.21 -15.12 -5.64
N LYS A 117 -7.36 -15.55 -4.71
CA LYS A 117 -7.20 -16.95 -4.30
C LYS A 117 -7.92 -17.28 -2.99
N VAL A 118 -8.44 -16.26 -2.29
CA VAL A 118 -9.30 -16.35 -1.10
C VAL A 118 -10.75 -16.18 -1.54
#